data_AF-A0A842SMH0-F1
#
_entry.id   AF-A0A842SMH0-F1
#
_cell.length_a   1.000
_cell.length_b   1.000
_cell.length_c   1.000
_cell.angle_alpha   90.00
_cell.angle_beta   90.00
_cell.angle_gamma   90.00
#
_symmetry.space_group_name_H-M   'P 1'
#
loop_
_entity.id
_entity.type
_entity.pdbx_description
1 polymer ?
#
loop_
_entity_poly.entity_id
_entity_poly.type
_entity_poly.pdbx_seq_one_letter_code
_entity_poly.pdbx_strand_id
1 'polypeptide(L)' 'DHTFCNILREELWNDSAVEVAAYSISHPLTGIPKFIVETNSKKTAKKALKNAVTRLKRKNTSLAKKIKKIK' A
#
# COMPACT_ATOMS: atom_id res chain seq x y z
N ASP A 1 1.82 8.82 10.18
CA ASP A 1 0.78 9.54 9.43
C ASP A 1 -0.08 8.56 8.62
N HIS A 2 -1.40 8.75 8.63
CA HIS A 2 -2.38 7.84 8.03
C HIS A 2 -2.39 7.91 6.50
N THR A 3 -1.94 9.02 5.92
CA THR A 3 -1.94 9.28 4.47
C THR A 3 -1.29 8.15 3.67
N PHE A 4 -0.02 7.86 3.97
CA PHE A 4 0.71 6.78 3.29
C PHE A 4 0.14 5.40 3.63
N CYS A 5 -0.27 5.20 4.89
CA CYS A 5 -0.72 3.90 5.37
C CYS A 5 -2.04 3.46 4.73
N ASN A 6 -2.97 4.40 4.57
CA ASN A 6 -4.27 4.16 3.92
C ASN A 6 -4.09 3.72 2.47
N ILE A 7 -3.30 4.47 1.70
CA ILE A 7 -3.08 4.18 0.28
C ILE A 7 -2.38 2.82 0.12
N LEU A 8 -1.38 2.53 0.96
CA LEU A 8 -0.69 1.24 0.91
C LEU A 8 -1.61 0.08 1.26
N ARG A 9 -2.46 0.23 2.27
CA ARG A 9 -3.47 -0.76 2.67
C ARG A 9 -4.45 -1.03 1.51
N GLU A 10 -4.97 0.00 0.87
CA GLU A 10 -5.87 -0.14 -0.28
C GLU A 10 -5.18 -0.83 -1.46
N GLU A 11 -3.93 -0.48 -1.74
CA GLU A 11 -3.16 -1.14 -2.81
C GLU A 11 -2.83 -2.60 -2.51
N LEU A 12 -2.72 -2.99 -1.24
CA LEU A 12 -2.58 -4.38 -0.83
C LEU A 12 -3.87 -5.16 -1.07
N TRP A 13 -5.04 -4.58 -0.73
CA TRP A 13 -6.35 -5.19 -0.99
C TRP A 13 -6.65 -5.40 -2.48
N ASN A 14 -6.02 -4.65 -3.39
CA ASN A 14 -6.12 -4.88 -4.82
C ASN A 14 -5.41 -6.17 -5.31
N ASP A 15 -4.61 -6.83 -4.47
CA ASP A 15 -3.92 -8.08 -4.82
C ASP A 15 -4.77 -9.28 -4.37
N SER A 16 -5.24 -10.10 -5.31
CA SER A 16 -6.06 -11.29 -4.99
C SER A 16 -5.32 -12.36 -4.19
N ALA A 17 -3.99 -12.21 -4.01
CA ALA A 17 -3.20 -13.06 -3.14
C ALA A 17 -3.20 -12.59 -1.67
N VAL A 18 -3.73 -11.41 -1.36
CA VAL A 18 -3.80 -10.85 0.00
C VAL A 18 -5.15 -11.21 0.61
N GLU A 19 -5.10 -11.84 1.79
CA GLU A 19 -6.29 -12.21 2.57
C GLU A 19 -6.55 -11.19 3.69
N VAL A 20 -5.48 -10.65 4.28
CA VAL A 20 -5.56 -9.61 5.30
C VAL A 20 -4.59 -8.50 4.99
N ALA A 21 -5.06 -7.25 5.00
CA ALA A 21 -4.22 -6.06 5.00
C ALA A 21 -4.81 -5.01 5.95
N ALA A 22 -4.16 -4.84 7.09
CA ALA A 22 -4.55 -3.88 8.11
C ALA A 22 -3.33 -3.12 8.65
N TYR A 23 -3.57 -1.95 9.21
CA TYR A 23 -2.56 -1.25 9.98
C TYR A 23 -3.20 -0.60 11.21
N SER A 24 -2.41 -0.45 12.27
CA SER A 24 -2.82 0.21 13.50
C SER A 24 -1.73 1.17 13.97
N ILE A 25 -2.13 2.33 14.47
CA ILE A 25 -1.24 3.25 15.18
C ILE A 25 -1.57 3.15 16.66
N SER A 26 -0.65 2.61 17.47
CA SER A 26 -0.93 2.32 18.88
C SER A 26 -1.10 3.57 19.73
N HIS A 27 -0.33 4.64 19.44
CA HIS A 27 -0.45 5.93 20.11
C HIS A 27 -0.30 7.07 19.08
N PRO A 28 -1.23 8.05 19.03
CA PRO A 28 -1.17 9.16 18.06
C PRO A 28 0.12 9.98 18.15
N LEU A 29 0.65 10.16 19.36
CA LEU A 29 1.85 10.96 19.64
C LEU A 29 3.15 10.30 19.14
N THR A 30 3.25 8.96 19.21
CA THR A 30 4.45 8.25 18.72
C THR A 30 4.36 7.99 17.22
N GLY A 31 3.14 7.83 16.69
CA GLY A 31 2.89 7.82 15.25
C GLY A 31 3.50 6.66 14.48
N ILE A 32 4.00 5.61 15.15
CA ILE A 32 4.61 4.44 14.53
C ILE A 32 3.50 3.46 14.12
N PRO A 33 3.24 3.27 12.81
CA PRO A 33 2.23 2.32 12.35
C PRO A 33 2.78 0.89 12.35
N LYS A 34 1.97 -0.06 12.81
CA LYS A 34 2.21 -1.50 12.64
C LYS A 34 1.30 -2.06 11.56
N PHE A 35 1.88 -2.77 10.59
CA PHE A 35 1.14 -3.41 9.50
C PHE A 35 1.02 -4.91 9.74
N ILE A 36 -0.16 -5.42 9.44
CA ILE A 36 -0.46 -6.86 9.41
C ILE A 36 -0.86 -7.17 7.98
N VAL A 37 -0.10 -8.07 7.35
CA VAL A 37 -0.34 -8.51 5.97
C VAL A 37 -0.28 -10.01 5.93
N GLU A 38 -1.39 -10.63 5.58
CA GLU A 38 -1.50 -12.07 5.36
C GLU A 38 -1.86 -12.32 3.91
N THR A 39 -1.21 -13.32 3.34
CA THR A 39 -1.34 -13.70 1.94
C THR A 39 -1.62 -15.17 1.87
N ASN A 40 -2.42 -15.57 0.89
CA ASN A 40 -2.61 -16.98 0.60
C ASN A 40 -1.28 -17.63 0.18
N SER A 41 -1.23 -18.96 0.22
CA SER A 41 -0.04 -19.76 -0.10
C SER A 41 0.51 -19.56 -1.53
N LYS A 42 -0.16 -18.78 -2.38
CA LYS A 42 0.30 -18.46 -3.75
C LYS A 42 1.41 -17.40 -3.77
N LYS A 43 1.55 -16.59 -2.71
CA LYS A 43 2.50 -15.47 -2.69
C LYS A 43 2.96 -15.17 -1.28
N THR A 44 4.24 -14.83 -1.09
CA THR A 44 4.72 -14.38 0.21
C THR A 44 4.29 -12.94 0.50
N ALA A 45 3.97 -12.64 1.76
CA ALA A 45 3.61 -11.29 2.21
C ALA A 45 4.62 -10.22 1.76
N LYS A 46 5.92 -10.54 1.83
CA LYS A 46 7.00 -9.65 1.36
C LYS A 46 6.88 -9.34 -0.14
N LYS A 47 6.53 -10.33 -0.96
CA LYS A 47 6.36 -10.15 -2.41
C LYS A 47 5.06 -9.39 -2.73
N ALA A 48 3.98 -9.64 -1.99
CA ALA A 48 2.75 -8.85 -2.11
C ALA A 48 3.00 -7.37 -1.80
N LEU A 49 3.73 -7.09 -0.71
CA LEU A 49 4.11 -5.73 -0.33
C LEU A 49 4.94 -5.03 -1.41
N LYS A 50 5.99 -5.71 -1.92
CA LYS A 50 6.84 -5.14 -2.99
C LYS A 50 6.04 -4.85 -4.25
N ASN A 51 5.10 -5.72 -4.61
CA ASN A 51 4.23 -5.52 -5.76
C ASN A 51 3.27 -4.34 -5.54
N ALA A 52 2.65 -4.22 -4.37
CA ALA A 52 1.78 -3.10 -4.02
C ALA A 52 2.52 -1.76 -4.15
N VAL A 53 3.73 -1.65 -3.60
CA VAL A 53 4.56 -0.45 -3.72
C VAL A 53 4.91 -0.14 -5.18
N THR A 54 5.21 -1.17 -5.98
CA THR A 54 5.53 -1.00 -7.40
C THR A 54 4.32 -0.50 -8.20
N ARG A 55 3.12 -1.02 -7.92
CA ARG A 55 1.85 -0.54 -8.51
C ARG A 55 1.59 0.90 -8.12
N LEU A 56 1.75 1.24 -6.84
CA LEU A 56 1.56 2.59 -6.34
C LEU A 56 2.50 3.60 -7.02
N LYS A 57 3.79 3.24 -7.18
CA LYS A 57 4.76 4.06 -7.91
C LYS A 57 4.36 4.28 -9.37
N ARG A 58 3.84 3.25 -10.05
CA ARG A 58 3.32 3.37 -11.42
C ARG A 58 2.11 4.30 -11.50
N LYS A 59 1.16 4.18 -10.58
CA LYS A 59 0.00 5.09 -10.51
C LYS A 59 0.45 6.53 -10.32
N ASN A 60 1.34 6.80 -9.37
CA ASN A 60 1.85 8.14 -9.11
C ASN A 60 2.57 8.75 -10.32
N THR A 61 3.44 7.99 -10.99
CA THR A 61 4.12 8.47 -12.21
C THR A 61 3.15 8.73 -13.36
N SER A 62 2.11 7.91 -13.52
CA SER A 62 1.07 8.13 -14.53
C SER A 62 0.25 9.39 -14.25
N LEU A 63 -0.08 9.65 -12.98
CA LEU A 63 -0.79 10.84 -12.54
C LEU A 63 0.06 12.10 -12.81
N ALA A 64 1.32 12.09 -12.37
CA ALA A 64 2.24 13.20 -12.60
C ALA A 64 2.42 13.53 -14.09
N LYS A 65 2.49 12.50 -14.96
CA LYS A 65 2.55 12.71 -16.42
C LYS A 65 1.27 13.33 -16.98
N LYS A 66 0.10 12.89 -16.52
CA LYS A 66 -1.19 13.46 -16.95
C LYS A 66 -1.35 14.91 -16.51
N ILE A 67 -1.01 15.22 -15.26
CA ILE A 67 -1.05 16.59 -14.73
C ILE A 67 -0.14 17.51 -15.55
N LYS A 68 1.06 17.05 -15.91
CA LYS A 68 1.99 17.81 -16.77
C LYS A 68 1.50 18.03 -18.20
N LYS A 69 0.53 17.25 -18.69
CA LYS A 69 -0.07 17.44 -20.02
C LYS A 69 -1.27 18.39 -20.01
N ILE A 70 -1.86 18.60 -18.83
CA ILE A 70 -3.02 19.47 -18.62
C ILE A 70 -2.56 20.91 -18.31
N LYS A 71 -1.35 21.06 -17.77
CA LYS A 71 -0.67 22.34 -17.57
C LYS A 71 0.09 22.74 -18.83
#